data_AF-A0A5C1HSG0-F1
#
_entry.id   AF-A0A5C1HSG0-F1
#
_cell.length_a   1.000
_cell.length_b   1.000
_cell.length_c   1.000
_cell.angle_alpha   90.00
_cell.angle_beta   90.00
_cell.angle_gamma   90.00
#
_symmetry.space_group_name_H-M   'P 1'
#
loop_
_entity.id
_entity.type
_entity.pdbx_description
1 polymer ?
#
loop_
_entity_poly.entity_id
_entity_poly.type
_entity_poly.pdbx_seq_one_letter_code
_entity_poly.pdbx_strand_id
1 'polypeptide(L)'
;MPNNTWNAVTAILYFAVSIIITAWFIEQKFGYVATPEAILLSNIVAASKWVIITIAALVMLEENKWIFIRRTAFAALAGSCAMYSTYAFRFFAISSWQQFTFAMALAMLVMVIFFLKAVTDTRLPLKWFAVWMTCLLISVIMQTRVVFSLHPDLVTNGVSQFFDSRKKSEIS
;
A
#
# COMPACT_ATOMS: atom_id res chain seq x y z
N MET A 1 32.85 3.84 -9.70
CA MET A 1 31.96 4.84 -9.04
C MET A 1 30.68 5.26 -9.79
N PRO A 2 30.38 4.94 -11.09
CA PRO A 2 29.15 5.42 -11.75
C PRO A 2 27.85 4.70 -11.35
N ASN A 3 27.92 3.48 -10.80
CA ASN A 3 26.72 2.69 -10.48
C ASN A 3 25.85 3.29 -9.36
N ASN A 4 26.43 4.02 -8.40
CA ASN A 4 25.67 4.57 -7.28
C ASN A 4 24.77 5.72 -7.70
N THR A 5 25.27 6.63 -8.54
CA THR A 5 24.49 7.74 -9.09
C THR A 5 23.33 7.24 -9.93
N TRP A 6 23.57 6.24 -10.79
CA TRP A 6 22.52 5.64 -11.61
C TRP A 6 21.42 4.98 -10.76
N ASN A 7 21.83 4.25 -9.70
CA ASN A 7 20.87 3.63 -8.79
C ASN A 7 20.04 4.65 -8.02
N ALA A 8 20.66 5.75 -7.57
CA ALA A 8 19.97 6.85 -6.90
C ALA A 8 18.93 7.51 -7.82
N VAL A 9 19.33 7.89 -9.05
CA VAL A 9 18.42 8.49 -10.04
C VAL A 9 17.26 7.55 -10.36
N THR A 10 17.55 6.27 -10.58
CA THR A 10 16.53 5.26 -10.85
C THR A 10 15.56 5.11 -9.67
N ALA A 11 16.06 5.11 -8.43
CA ALA A 11 15.22 5.04 -7.23
C ALA A 11 14.28 6.24 -7.12
N ILE A 12 14.78 7.46 -7.37
CA ILE A 12 13.98 8.68 -7.36
C ILE A 12 12.87 8.60 -8.40
N LEU A 13 13.19 8.16 -9.62
CA LEU A 13 12.19 7.97 -10.68
C LEU A 13 11.13 6.94 -10.29
N TYR A 14 11.53 5.79 -9.73
CA TYR A 14 10.58 4.77 -9.29
C TYR A 14 9.65 5.27 -8.19
N PHE A 15 10.15 6.02 -7.20
CA PHE A 15 9.31 6.61 -6.17
C PHE A 15 8.38 7.68 -6.74
N ALA A 16 8.88 8.58 -7.59
CA ALA A 16 8.07 9.63 -8.20
C ALA A 16 6.93 9.05 -9.04
N VAL A 17 7.23 8.08 -9.90
CA VAL A 17 6.21 7.40 -10.72
C VAL A 17 5.24 6.61 -9.85
N SER A 18 5.71 5.91 -8.80
CA SER A 18 4.84 5.21 -7.85
C SER A 18 3.84 6.15 -7.18
N ILE A 19 4.27 7.34 -6.74
CA ILE A 19 3.39 8.35 -6.14
C ILE A 19 2.34 8.83 -7.14
N ILE A 20 2.74 9.17 -8.37
CA ILE A 20 1.81 9.62 -9.43
C ILE A 20 0.76 8.56 -9.73
N ILE A 21 1.19 7.30 -9.92
CA ILE A 21 0.28 6.17 -10.22
C ILE A 21 -0.69 5.95 -9.06
N THR A 22 -0.22 6.03 -7.81
CA THR A 22 -1.05 5.85 -6.62
C THR A 22 -2.06 6.99 -6.48
N ALA A 23 -1.64 8.25 -6.69
CA ALA A 23 -2.51 9.41 -6.64
C ALA A 23 -3.63 9.31 -7.71
N TRP A 24 -3.27 8.98 -8.95
CA TRP A 24 -4.25 8.75 -10.01
C TRP A 24 -5.22 7.62 -9.64
N PHE A 25 -4.71 6.49 -9.13
CA PHE A 25 -5.58 5.38 -8.72
C PHE A 25 -6.60 5.80 -7.64
N ILE A 26 -6.21 6.66 -6.69
CA ILE A 26 -7.12 7.18 -5.67
C ILE A 26 -8.16 8.14 -6.27
N GLU A 27 -7.76 9.02 -7.20
CA GLU A 27 -8.67 9.96 -7.88
C GLU A 27 -9.77 9.26 -8.69
N GLN A 28 -9.52 8.04 -9.17
CA GLN A 28 -10.50 7.23 -9.91
C GLN A 28 -11.71 6.81 -9.06
N LYS A 29 -11.72 7.10 -7.75
CA LYS A 29 -12.85 6.91 -6.84
C LYS A 29 -13.55 5.56 -7.05
N PHE A 30 -12.80 4.46 -6.96
CA PHE A 30 -13.32 3.09 -7.08
C PHE A 30 -14.33 2.75 -5.95
N GLY A 31 -15.53 3.33 -6.01
CA GLY A 31 -16.62 3.11 -5.06
C GLY A 31 -16.58 3.95 -3.78
N TYR A 32 -15.63 4.87 -3.62
CA TYR A 32 -15.46 5.69 -2.40
C TYR A 32 -15.63 7.19 -2.65
N VAL A 33 -16.41 7.85 -1.81
CA VAL A 33 -16.45 9.33 -1.72
C VAL A 33 -15.24 9.76 -0.90
N ALA A 34 -14.07 9.81 -1.53
CA ALA A 34 -12.86 10.28 -0.87
C ALA A 34 -12.86 11.81 -0.80
N THR A 35 -12.81 12.37 0.41
CA THR A 35 -12.54 13.81 0.60
C THR A 35 -11.07 14.09 0.30
N PRO A 36 -10.71 15.31 -0.14
CA PRO A 36 -9.31 15.68 -0.40
C PRO A 36 -8.39 15.40 0.80
N GLU A 37 -8.89 15.60 2.02
CA GLU A 37 -8.15 15.35 3.26
C GLU A 37 -7.80 13.87 3.46
N ALA A 38 -8.73 12.95 3.14
CA ALA A 38 -8.47 11.51 3.24
C ALA A 38 -7.50 11.00 2.19
N ILE A 39 -7.58 11.55 0.97
CA ILE A 39 -6.62 11.27 -0.10
C ILE A 39 -5.22 11.70 0.34
N LEU A 40 -5.10 12.92 0.88
CA LEU A 40 -3.85 13.46 1.38
C LEU A 40 -3.29 12.60 2.52
N LEU A 41 -4.11 12.26 3.52
CA LEU A 41 -3.68 11.49 4.68
C LEU A 41 -3.25 10.07 4.30
N SER A 42 -3.99 9.42 3.40
CA SER A 42 -3.62 8.09 2.87
C SER A 42 -2.28 8.12 2.13
N ASN A 43 -2.06 9.14 1.29
CA ASN A 43 -0.80 9.34 0.57
C ASN A 43 0.36 9.63 1.52
N ILE A 44 0.16 10.45 2.56
CA ILE A 44 1.18 10.72 3.59
C ILE A 44 1.58 9.44 4.31
N VAL A 45 0.62 8.62 4.76
CA VAL A 45 0.91 7.35 5.43
C VAL A 45 1.65 6.40 4.48
N ALA A 46 1.19 6.30 3.23
CA ALA A 46 1.82 5.48 2.20
C ALA A 46 3.24 5.92 1.87
N ALA A 47 3.52 7.23 1.83
CA ALA A 47 4.86 7.76 1.57
C ALA A 47 5.78 7.62 2.80
N SER A 48 5.26 7.86 4.01
CA SER A 48 6.04 7.86 5.25
C SER A 48 6.73 6.52 5.49
N LYS A 49 6.08 5.39 5.21
CA LYS A 49 6.71 4.06 5.35
C LYS A 49 7.95 3.90 4.46
N TRP A 50 7.89 4.45 3.25
CA TRP A 50 9.00 4.38 2.28
C TRP A 50 10.11 5.37 2.62
N VAL A 51 9.77 6.54 3.15
CA VAL A 51 10.74 7.52 3.65
C VAL A 51 11.52 6.94 4.83
N ILE A 52 10.83 6.36 5.82
CA ILE A 52 11.48 5.76 7.00
C ILE A 52 12.48 4.67 6.59
N ILE A 53 12.09 3.74 5.70
CA ILE A 53 13.00 2.66 5.28
C ILE A 53 14.16 3.19 4.43
N THR A 54 13.94 4.24 3.64
CA THR A 54 14.99 4.88 2.83
C THR A 54 16.00 5.60 3.71
N ILE A 55 15.55 6.36 4.72
CA ILE A 55 16.43 7.03 5.69
C ILE A 55 17.22 5.98 6.48
N ALA A 56 16.54 4.94 6.98
CA ALA A 56 17.20 3.84 7.68
C ALA A 56 18.30 3.22 6.80
N ALA A 57 18.01 2.95 5.52
CA ALA A 57 18.99 2.41 4.58
C ALA A 57 20.17 3.37 4.34
N LEU A 58 19.94 4.68 4.27
CA LEU A 58 21.01 5.66 4.08
C LEU A 58 21.94 5.77 5.30
N VAL A 59 21.40 5.63 6.51
CA VAL A 59 22.14 5.76 7.78
C VAL A 59 22.84 4.46 8.17
N MET A 60 22.16 3.32 8.02
CA MET A 60 22.63 2.04 8.56
C MET A 60 23.37 1.17 7.55
N LEU A 61 23.25 1.43 6.24
CA LEU A 61 23.95 0.66 5.21
C LEU A 61 25.12 1.47 4.66
N GLU A 62 26.33 0.95 4.86
CA GLU A 62 27.55 1.52 4.29
C GLU A 62 27.71 1.10 2.82
N GLU A 63 27.56 -0.20 2.56
CA GLU A 63 27.66 -0.81 1.24
C GLU A 63 26.28 -1.15 0.64
N ASN A 64 26.19 -1.19 -0.69
CA ASN A 64 24.98 -1.58 -1.44
C ASN A 64 23.70 -0.78 -1.14
N LYS A 65 23.77 0.28 -0.34
CA LYS A 65 22.62 1.11 0.08
C LYS A 65 21.77 1.60 -1.10
N TRP A 66 22.41 2.10 -2.15
CA TRP A 66 21.71 2.60 -3.34
C TRP A 66 21.07 1.47 -4.17
N ILE A 67 21.67 0.28 -4.18
CA ILE A 67 21.08 -0.91 -4.83
C ILE A 67 19.84 -1.34 -4.06
N PHE A 68 19.91 -1.37 -2.73
CA PHE A 68 18.77 -1.66 -1.87
C PHE A 68 17.65 -0.64 -2.06
N ILE A 69 17.95 0.66 -1.92
CA ILE A 69 16.98 1.75 -2.10
C ILE A 69 16.31 1.68 -3.48
N ARG A 70 17.07 1.42 -4.55
CA ARG A 70 16.50 1.25 -5.90
C ARG A 70 15.54 0.07 -5.97
N ARG A 71 15.89 -1.07 -5.39
CA ARG A 71 15.04 -2.27 -5.39
C ARG A 71 13.79 -2.07 -4.51
N THR A 72 13.92 -1.35 -3.41
CA THR A 72 12.80 -0.93 -2.57
C THR A 72 11.86 0.02 -3.32
N ALA A 73 12.41 1.00 -4.03
CA ALA A 73 11.62 1.91 -4.87
C ALA A 73 10.89 1.15 -6.00
N PHE A 74 11.56 0.14 -6.58
CA PHE A 74 10.94 -0.75 -7.56
C PHE A 74 9.79 -1.56 -6.96
N ALA A 75 9.94 -2.08 -5.73
CA ALA A 75 8.85 -2.77 -5.04
C ALA A 75 7.64 -1.84 -4.84
N ALA A 76 7.87 -0.58 -4.50
CA ALA A 76 6.82 0.44 -4.38
C ALA A 76 6.09 0.66 -5.71
N LEU A 77 6.84 0.86 -6.79
CA LEU A 77 6.31 1.03 -8.14
C LEU A 77 5.51 -0.19 -8.61
N ALA A 78 6.06 -1.39 -8.43
CA ALA A 78 5.39 -2.64 -8.79
C ALA A 78 4.06 -2.80 -8.03
N GLY A 79 4.04 -2.43 -6.74
CA GLY A 79 2.81 -2.36 -5.94
C GLY A 79 1.78 -1.40 -6.53
N SER A 80 2.18 -0.16 -6.84
CA SER A 80 1.28 0.84 -7.45
C SER A 80 0.73 0.37 -8.79
N CYS A 81 1.55 -0.24 -9.64
CA CYS A 81 1.09 -0.82 -10.91
C CYS A 81 0.12 -1.99 -10.68
N ALA A 82 0.39 -2.85 -9.70
CA ALA A 82 -0.47 -3.98 -9.39
C ALA A 82 -1.88 -3.57 -8.92
N MET A 83 -2.07 -2.35 -8.39
CA MET A 83 -3.41 -1.83 -8.04
C MET A 83 -4.32 -1.71 -9.28
N TYR A 84 -3.76 -1.49 -10.47
CA TYR A 84 -4.52 -1.46 -11.73
C TYR A 84 -5.06 -2.82 -12.15
N SER A 85 -4.69 -3.92 -11.48
CA SER A 85 -5.38 -5.20 -11.61
C SER A 85 -6.88 -5.10 -11.29
N THR A 86 -7.32 -4.07 -10.58
CA THR A 86 -8.75 -3.74 -10.38
C THR A 86 -9.52 -3.73 -11.71
N TYR A 87 -8.93 -3.22 -12.80
CA TYR A 87 -9.55 -3.21 -14.12
C TYR A 87 -9.70 -4.60 -14.72
N ALA A 88 -8.73 -5.48 -14.49
CA ALA A 88 -8.84 -6.87 -14.90
C ALA A 88 -9.95 -7.58 -14.08
N PHE A 89 -10.05 -7.27 -12.78
CA PHE A 89 -11.10 -7.82 -11.92
C PHE A 89 -12.52 -7.36 -12.28
N ARG A 90 -12.68 -6.23 -13.01
CA ARG A 90 -13.99 -5.78 -13.53
C ARG A 90 -14.62 -6.75 -14.53
N PHE A 91 -13.82 -7.60 -15.19
CA PHE A 91 -14.35 -8.61 -16.12
C PHE A 91 -14.95 -9.82 -15.40
N PHE A 92 -14.76 -9.94 -14.08
CA PHE A 92 -15.36 -10.98 -13.27
C PHE A 92 -16.65 -10.48 -12.62
N ALA A 93 -17.67 -11.35 -12.55
CA ALA A 93 -18.97 -11.07 -11.94
C ALA A 93 -18.90 -11.05 -10.40
N ILE A 94 -17.99 -10.27 -9.84
CA ILE A 94 -17.80 -10.04 -8.40
C ILE A 94 -18.19 -8.62 -8.03
N SER A 95 -18.56 -8.40 -6.76
CA SER A 95 -18.98 -7.07 -6.29
C SER A 95 -17.86 -6.03 -6.42
N SER A 96 -18.22 -4.76 -6.64
CA SER A 96 -17.23 -3.66 -6.77
C SER A 96 -16.28 -3.57 -5.58
N TRP A 97 -16.76 -3.91 -4.38
CA TRP A 97 -15.95 -3.95 -3.16
C TRP A 97 -14.89 -5.07 -3.19
N GLN A 98 -15.28 -6.26 -3.65
CA GLN A 98 -14.36 -7.39 -3.80
C GLN A 98 -13.31 -7.12 -4.87
N GLN A 99 -13.68 -6.50 -5.99
CA GLN A 99 -12.74 -6.12 -7.06
C GLN A 99 -11.60 -5.23 -6.54
N PHE A 100 -11.95 -4.22 -5.74
CA PHE A 100 -10.98 -3.34 -5.08
C PHE A 100 -10.12 -4.10 -4.06
N THR A 101 -10.77 -4.88 -3.19
CA THR A 101 -10.07 -5.61 -2.12
C THR A 101 -9.06 -6.62 -2.67
N PHE A 102 -9.40 -7.35 -3.72
CA PHE A 102 -8.49 -8.31 -4.36
C PHE A 102 -7.31 -7.63 -5.05
N ALA A 103 -7.54 -6.50 -5.72
CA ALA A 103 -6.45 -5.73 -6.32
C ALA A 103 -5.49 -5.16 -5.26
N MET A 104 -6.04 -4.64 -4.14
CA MET A 104 -5.23 -4.17 -3.02
C MET A 104 -4.44 -5.31 -2.37
N ALA A 105 -5.05 -6.48 -2.17
CA ALA A 105 -4.38 -7.66 -1.66
C ALA A 105 -3.25 -8.12 -2.59
N LEU A 106 -3.49 -8.15 -3.90
CA LEU A 106 -2.47 -8.47 -4.90
C LEU A 106 -1.32 -7.46 -4.88
N ALA A 107 -1.63 -6.16 -4.80
CA ALA A 107 -0.62 -5.11 -4.71
C ALA A 107 0.27 -5.27 -3.46
N MET A 108 -0.33 -5.58 -2.31
CA MET A 108 0.43 -5.89 -1.08
C MET A 108 1.31 -7.12 -1.26
N LEU A 109 0.78 -8.21 -1.84
CA LEU A 109 1.54 -9.43 -2.09
C LEU A 109 2.77 -9.15 -2.97
N VAL A 110 2.56 -8.43 -4.08
CA VAL A 110 3.63 -8.02 -5.01
C VAL A 110 4.70 -7.22 -4.29
N MET A 111 4.30 -6.22 -3.49
CA MET A 111 5.24 -5.42 -2.70
C MET A 111 6.06 -6.26 -1.72
N VAL A 112 5.41 -7.20 -1.01
CA VAL A 112 6.08 -8.10 -0.04
C VAL A 112 7.11 -8.97 -0.75
N ILE A 113 6.76 -9.58 -1.88
CA ILE A 113 7.66 -10.45 -2.66
C ILE A 113 8.87 -9.65 -3.15
N PHE A 114 8.66 -8.48 -3.75
CA PHE A 114 9.76 -7.67 -4.27
C PHE A 114 10.62 -7.08 -3.16
N PHE A 115 10.05 -6.71 -2.02
CA PHE A 115 10.82 -6.23 -0.88
C PHE A 115 11.65 -7.35 -0.24
N LEU A 116 11.10 -8.57 -0.11
CA LEU A 116 11.88 -9.74 0.32
C LEU A 116 13.04 -10.01 -0.63
N LYS A 117 12.77 -9.99 -1.95
CA LYS A 117 13.81 -10.12 -2.98
C LYS A 117 14.87 -9.01 -2.87
N ALA A 118 14.46 -7.78 -2.54
CA ALA A 118 15.39 -6.68 -2.33
C ALA A 118 16.34 -6.96 -1.15
N VAL A 119 15.83 -7.46 -0.03
CA VAL A 119 16.61 -7.83 1.17
C VAL A 119 17.56 -8.99 0.86
N THR A 120 17.08 -10.05 0.21
CA THR A 120 17.92 -11.23 -0.10
C THR A 120 19.00 -10.92 -1.13
N ASP A 121 18.66 -10.19 -2.21
CA ASP A 121 19.61 -9.90 -3.29
C ASP A 121 20.69 -8.90 -2.86
N THR A 122 20.45 -8.13 -1.80
CA THR A 122 21.43 -7.21 -1.19
C THR A 122 22.16 -7.80 0.01
N ARG A 123 21.93 -9.09 0.30
CA ARG A 123 22.54 -9.83 1.43
C ARG A 123 22.31 -9.18 2.79
N LEU A 124 21.18 -8.48 2.94
CA LEU A 124 20.80 -7.87 4.20
C LEU A 124 20.17 -8.91 5.14
N PRO A 125 20.30 -8.74 6.47
CA PRO A 125 19.66 -9.64 7.41
C PRO A 125 18.13 -9.52 7.32
N LEU A 126 17.43 -10.65 7.48
CA LEU A 126 15.96 -10.74 7.50
C LEU A 126 15.28 -9.81 8.53
N LYS A 127 16.03 -9.27 9.50
CA LYS A 127 15.56 -8.22 10.42
C LYS A 127 15.04 -6.99 9.67
N TRP A 128 15.65 -6.59 8.54
CA TRP A 128 15.16 -5.50 7.71
C TRP A 128 13.78 -5.78 7.12
N PHE A 129 13.56 -7.02 6.70
CA PHE A 129 12.24 -7.47 6.24
C PHE A 129 11.22 -7.42 7.37
N ALA A 130 11.57 -7.92 8.56
CA ALA A 130 10.67 -7.90 9.72
C ALA A 130 10.27 -6.47 10.13
N VAL A 131 11.23 -5.54 10.23
CA VAL A 131 10.97 -4.12 10.55
C VAL A 131 10.04 -3.50 9.51
N TRP A 132 10.30 -3.73 8.22
CA TRP A 132 9.44 -3.22 7.16
C TRP A 132 8.04 -3.82 7.20
N MET A 133 7.90 -5.12 7.51
CA MET A 133 6.59 -5.76 7.70
C MET A 133 5.80 -5.14 8.85
N THR A 134 6.46 -4.79 9.96
CA THR A 134 5.82 -4.04 11.05
C THR A 134 5.37 -2.66 10.60
N CYS A 135 6.20 -1.91 9.86
CA CYS A 135 5.81 -0.62 9.28
C CYS A 135 4.65 -0.76 8.29
N LEU A 136 4.63 -1.82 7.48
CA LEU A 136 3.56 -2.11 6.54
C LEU A 136 2.24 -2.37 7.28
N LEU A 137 2.27 -3.20 8.32
CA LEU A 137 1.10 -3.51 9.14
C LEU A 137 0.51 -2.25 9.77
N ILE A 138 1.35 -1.41 10.39
CA ILE A 138 0.93 -0.13 10.97
C ILE A 138 0.32 0.78 9.89
N SER A 139 0.94 0.85 8.71
CA SER A 139 0.42 1.65 7.60
C SER A 139 -0.95 1.17 7.13
N VAL A 140 -1.17 -0.15 7.03
CA VAL A 140 -2.46 -0.73 6.65
C VAL A 140 -3.52 -0.43 7.72
N ILE A 141 -3.19 -0.55 9.00
CA ILE A 141 -4.10 -0.20 10.10
C ILE A 141 -4.46 1.30 10.05
N MET A 142 -3.48 2.17 9.81
CA MET A 142 -3.73 3.60 9.66
C MET A 142 -4.59 3.90 8.43
N GLN A 143 -4.28 3.33 7.26
CA GLN A 143 -5.05 3.55 6.05
C GLN A 143 -6.49 3.05 6.18
N THR A 144 -6.70 1.87 6.79
CA THR A 144 -8.05 1.36 7.06
C THR A 144 -8.80 2.24 8.06
N ARG A 145 -8.16 2.67 9.16
CA ARG A 145 -8.75 3.61 10.13
C ARG A 145 -9.18 4.90 9.46
N VAL A 146 -8.34 5.48 8.58
CA VAL A 146 -8.69 6.70 7.83
C VAL A 146 -9.91 6.46 6.95
N VAL A 147 -9.92 5.38 6.16
CA VAL A 147 -11.06 5.00 5.31
C VAL A 147 -12.34 4.78 6.12
N PHE A 148 -12.27 4.10 7.28
CA PHE A 148 -13.43 3.84 8.13
C PHE A 148 -13.89 5.07 8.92
N SER A 149 -12.96 5.93 9.37
CA SER A 149 -13.28 7.17 10.09
C SER A 149 -14.01 8.19 9.21
N LEU A 150 -13.78 8.14 7.89
CA LEU A 150 -14.47 8.98 6.92
C LEU A 150 -15.79 8.41 6.38
N HIS A 151 -16.05 7.11 6.58
CA HIS A 151 -17.29 6.46 6.20
C HIS A 151 -17.96 5.78 7.39
N PRO A 152 -18.48 6.56 8.37
CA PRO A 152 -19.22 6.01 9.51
C PRO A 152 -20.45 5.18 9.08
N ASP A 153 -20.99 5.45 7.89
CA ASP A 153 -22.11 4.69 7.29
C ASP A 153 -21.74 3.24 6.91
N LEU A 154 -20.47 2.93 6.64
CA LEU A 154 -20.02 1.55 6.41
C LEU A 154 -19.94 0.72 7.70
N VAL A 155 -19.69 1.38 8.84
CA VAL A 155 -19.67 0.75 10.16
C VAL A 155 -21.09 0.60 10.70
N THR A 156 -21.94 1.61 10.49
CA THR A 156 -23.31 1.60 11.02
C THR A 156 -24.27 0.73 10.22
N ASN A 157 -24.13 0.59 8.89
CA ASN A 157 -25.03 -0.27 8.11
C ASN A 157 -24.83 -1.78 8.34
N GLY A 158 -23.60 -2.20 8.70
CA GLY A 158 -23.34 -3.60 9.06
C GLY A 158 -23.80 -3.95 10.47
N VAL A 159 -23.62 -3.04 11.43
CA VAL A 159 -24.00 -3.27 12.84
C VAL A 159 -25.51 -3.05 13.05
N SER A 160 -26.11 -2.05 12.40
CA SER A 160 -27.57 -1.82 12.48
C SER A 160 -28.35 -2.96 11.84
N GLN A 161 -27.96 -3.45 10.66
CA GLN A 161 -28.61 -4.63 10.06
C GLN A 161 -28.42 -5.90 10.90
N PHE A 162 -27.24 -6.09 11.54
CA PHE A 162 -27.02 -7.27 12.40
C PHE A 162 -27.86 -7.21 13.69
N PHE A 163 -28.07 -6.02 14.26
CA PHE A 163 -28.95 -5.83 15.42
C PHE A 163 -30.44 -5.88 15.02
N ASP A 164 -30.82 -5.37 13.85
CA ASP A 164 -32.20 -5.35 13.37
C ASP A 164 -32.65 -6.75 12.90
N SER A 165 -31.75 -7.53 12.28
CA SER A 165 -32.01 -8.95 11.97
C SER A 165 -32.14 -9.82 13.21
N ARG A 166 -31.35 -9.58 14.28
CA ARG A 166 -31.52 -10.31 15.55
C ARG A 166 -32.82 -9.92 16.26
N LYS A 167 -33.21 -8.64 16.19
CA LYS A 167 -34.47 -8.18 16.78
C LYS A 167 -35.70 -8.70 16.03
N LYS A 168 -35.60 -8.91 14.71
CA LYS A 168 -36.66 -9.55 13.91
C LYS A 168 -36.77 -11.06 14.15
N SER A 169 -35.70 -11.76 14.51
CA SER A 169 -35.75 -13.21 14.78
C SER A 169 -36.26 -13.56 16.18
N GLU A 170 -36.30 -12.61 17.12
CA GLU A 170 -36.85 -12.81 18.47
C GLU A 170 -38.35 -12.48 18.57
N ILE A 171 -38.97 -11.96 17.50
CA ILE A 171 -40.41 -11.58 17.45
C ILE A 171 -41.19 -12.52 16.50
N SER A 172 -40.59 -13.64 16.09
CA SER A 172 -41.25 -14.70 15.31
C SER A 172 -41.40 -15.98 16.13
#